data_AF-A0A0K8Q2R6-F1
#
_entry.id   AF-A0A0K8Q2R6-F1
#
_cell.length_a   1.000
_cell.length_b   1.000
_cell.length_c   1.000
_cell.angle_alpha   90.00
_cell.angle_beta   90.00
_cell.angle_gamma   90.00
#
_symmetry.space_group_name_H-M   'P 1'
#
loop_
_entity.id
_entity.type
_entity.pdbx_description
1 polymer ?
#
loop_
_entity_poly.entity_id
_entity_poly.type
_entity_poly.pdbx_seq_one_letter_code
_entity_poly.pdbx_strand_id
1 'polypeptide(L)'
;YVSGYLHPRSTADIGETVAGQSHAWLEWWDGEWRSWDPTNHKPAGDFHVTVARGRDYRDVPPLKGILSGGGGSALNVSVEITRLA
;
A
#
# COMPACT_ATOMS: atom_id res chain seq x y z
N TYR A 1 -2.09 -3.76 10.77
CA TYR A 1 -1.13 -3.46 9.68
C TYR A 1 -1.85 -3.53 8.35
N VAL A 2 -1.72 -2.50 7.53
CA VAL A 2 -2.28 -2.47 6.19
C VAL A 2 -1.14 -2.33 5.18
N SER A 3 -1.13 -3.21 4.19
CA SER A 3 -0.20 -3.19 3.07
C SER A 3 -0.92 -2.70 1.83
N GLY A 4 -0.30 -1.80 1.07
CA GLY A 4 -0.92 -1.23 -0.11
C GLY A 4 -0.01 -0.33 -0.91
N TYR A 5 -0.64 0.59 -1.65
CA TYR A 5 0.05 1.60 -2.44
C TYR A 5 -0.47 3.00 -2.13
N LEU A 6 0.42 3.98 -2.18
CA LEU A 6 0.13 5.40 -2.02
C LEU A 6 0.30 6.11 -3.36
N HIS A 7 -0.66 6.95 -3.72
CA HIS A 7 -0.50 7.93 -4.78
C HIS A 7 0.35 9.10 -4.25
N PRO A 8 1.59 9.28 -4.73
CA PRO A 8 2.58 10.16 -4.08
C PRO A 8 2.30 11.66 -4.24
N ARG A 9 1.48 12.03 -5.23
CA ARG A 9 1.21 13.44 -5.57
C ARG A 9 -0.26 13.77 -5.36
N SER A 10 -0.62 14.28 -4.20
CA SER A 10 -2.02 14.68 -3.95
C SER A 10 -2.49 15.85 -4.83
N THR A 11 -1.56 16.57 -5.45
CA THR A 11 -1.80 17.69 -6.35
C THR A 11 -1.80 17.30 -7.82
N ALA A 12 -1.74 16.00 -8.15
CA ALA A 12 -1.85 15.55 -9.53
C ALA A 12 -3.22 15.91 -10.11
N ASP A 13 -3.25 16.22 -11.40
CA ASP A 13 -4.47 16.56 -12.10
C ASP A 13 -5.40 15.35 -12.19
N ILE A 14 -6.71 15.59 -12.29
CA ILE A 14 -7.66 14.51 -12.56
C ILE A 14 -7.34 13.91 -13.93
N GLY A 15 -7.25 12.57 -13.98
CA GLY A 15 -6.84 11.82 -15.16
C GLY A 15 -5.32 11.69 -15.33
N GLU A 16 -4.51 12.34 -14.49
CA GLU A 16 -3.06 12.16 -14.51
C GLU A 16 -2.68 10.83 -13.85
N THR A 17 -1.97 9.98 -14.60
CA THR A 17 -1.43 8.71 -14.09
C THR A 17 -0.03 8.91 -13.52
N VAL A 18 0.21 8.33 -12.34
CA VAL A 18 1.51 8.40 -11.65
C VAL A 18 1.94 7.01 -11.19
N ALA A 19 3.25 6.84 -10.99
CA ALA A 19 3.77 5.64 -10.34
C ALA A 19 3.33 5.60 -8.86
N GLY A 20 2.58 4.57 -8.49
CA GLY A 20 2.20 4.28 -7.11
C GLY A 20 3.40 3.81 -6.30
N GLN A 21 3.47 4.27 -5.05
CA GLN A 21 4.53 3.87 -4.13
C GLN A 21 4.02 2.76 -3.23
N SER A 22 4.78 1.66 -3.08
CA SER A 22 4.48 0.66 -2.06
C SER A 22 4.48 1.35 -0.69
N HIS A 23 3.44 1.11 0.10
CA HIS A 23 3.24 1.80 1.36
C HIS A 23 2.55 0.93 2.40
N ALA A 24 2.68 1.32 3.66
CA ALA A 24 2.00 0.68 4.77
C ALA A 24 1.50 1.72 5.78
N TRP A 25 0.36 1.41 6.39
CA TRP A 25 -0.26 2.21 7.43
C TRP A 25 -0.92 1.31 8.47
N LEU A 26 -1.57 1.92 9.45
CA LEU A 26 -2.27 1.19 10.50
C LEU A 26 -3.76 1.51 10.50
N GLU A 27 -4.52 0.51 10.92
CA GLU A 27 -5.93 0.63 11.22
C GLU A 27 -6.17 -0.01 12.58
N TRP A 28 -7.09 0.55 13.36
CA TRP A 28 -7.50 0.01 14.65
C TRP A 28 -9.02 0.14 14.82
N TRP A 29 -9.56 -0.62 15.76
CA TRP A 29 -10.98 -0.58 16.10
C TRP A 29 -11.18 0.16 17.43
N ASP A 30 -12.04 1.18 17.44
CA ASP A 30 -12.45 1.90 18.66
C ASP A 30 -13.97 2.16 18.74
N GLY A 31 -14.75 1.33 18.05
CA GLY A 31 -16.19 1.52 17.80
C GLY A 31 -16.49 1.65 16.31
N GLU A 32 -15.50 2.07 15.54
CA GLU A 32 -15.42 1.96 14.10
C GLU A 32 -13.99 1.66 13.66
N TRP A 33 -13.79 1.31 12.39
CA TRP A 33 -12.45 1.18 11.83
C TRP A 33 -11.85 2.56 11.62
N ARG A 34 -10.78 2.85 12.37
CA ARG A 34 -9.94 4.02 12.20
C ARG A 34 -8.75 3.69 11.34
N SER A 35 -8.25 4.68 10.61
CA SER A 35 -7.06 4.55 9.78
C SER A 35 -6.12 5.73 9.98
N TRP A 36 -4.83 5.44 10.07
CA TRP A 36 -3.79 6.47 10.21
C TRP A 36 -2.52 6.07 9.48
N ASP A 37 -1.97 7.03 8.73
CA ASP A 37 -0.68 6.95 8.08
C ASP A 37 0.35 7.74 8.90
N PRO A 38 1.16 7.06 9.75
CA PRO A 38 2.15 7.74 10.57
C PRO A 38 3.29 8.35 9.76
N THR A 39 3.56 7.85 8.54
CA THR A 39 4.62 8.37 7.68
C THR A 39 4.26 9.75 7.14
N ASN A 40 2.98 9.93 6.77
CA ASN A 40 2.47 11.18 6.21
C ASN A 40 1.69 12.04 7.23
N HIS A 41 1.65 11.60 8.49
CA HIS A 41 1.01 12.29 9.61
C HIS A 41 -0.44 12.72 9.32
N LYS A 42 -1.22 11.82 8.73
CA LYS A 42 -2.62 12.05 8.35
C LYS A 42 -3.43 10.75 8.34
N PRO A 43 -4.78 10.81 8.35
CA PRO A 43 -5.59 9.63 8.09
C PRO A 43 -5.28 9.05 6.70
N ALA A 44 -5.28 7.73 6.56
CA ALA A 44 -5.28 7.12 5.23
C ALA A 44 -6.64 7.38 4.57
N GLY A 45 -6.63 7.71 3.27
CA GLY A 45 -7.83 8.14 2.55
C GLY A 45 -7.73 7.85 1.06
N ASP A 46 -8.29 8.73 0.24
CA ASP A 46 -8.47 8.50 -1.21
C ASP A 46 -7.18 8.27 -2.01
N PHE A 47 -6.03 8.66 -1.46
CA PHE A 47 -4.72 8.43 -2.07
C PHE A 47 -4.09 7.07 -1.65
N HIS A 48 -4.75 6.28 -0.82
CA HIS A 48 -4.28 4.98 -0.34
C HIS A 48 -5.10 3.84 -0.94
N VAL A 49 -4.44 2.97 -1.69
CA VAL A 49 -5.04 1.75 -2.26
C VAL A 49 -4.70 0.57 -1.34
N THR A 50 -5.72 0.05 -0.66
CA THR A 50 -5.57 -1.14 0.20
C THR A 50 -5.37 -2.39 -0.63
N VAL A 51 -4.32 -3.16 -0.34
CA VAL A 51 -4.11 -4.48 -0.95
C VAL A 51 -4.44 -5.59 0.06
N ALA A 52 -3.95 -5.46 1.30
CA ALA A 52 -4.16 -6.49 2.32
C ALA A 52 -4.09 -5.92 3.74
N ARG A 53 -4.77 -6.58 4.69
CA ARG A 53 -4.82 -6.24 6.12
C ARG A 53 -4.45 -7.45 6.97
N GLY A 54 -3.66 -7.21 8.02
CA GLY A 54 -3.22 -8.23 8.98
C GLY A 54 -2.88 -7.63 10.33
N ARG A 55 -2.61 -8.47 11.34
CA ARG A 55 -2.23 -7.98 12.68
C ARG A 55 -0.89 -7.24 12.60
N ASP A 56 0.05 -7.83 11.87
CA ASP A 56 1.35 -7.25 11.54
C ASP A 56 1.79 -7.60 10.11
N TYR A 57 2.99 -7.16 9.72
CA TYR A 57 3.55 -7.39 8.39
C TYR A 57 3.58 -8.86 7.96
N ARG A 58 3.80 -9.80 8.90
CA ARG A 58 3.99 -11.23 8.61
C ARG A 58 2.72 -11.93 8.14
N ASP A 59 1.56 -11.33 8.43
CA ASP A 59 0.26 -11.82 7.96
C ASP A 59 0.05 -11.49 6.46
N VAL A 60 0.66 -10.41 5.95
CA VAL A 60 0.42 -9.87 4.60
C VAL A 60 1.68 -9.36 3.88
N PRO A 61 2.81 -10.10 3.88
CA PRO A 61 3.98 -9.68 3.12
C PRO A 61 3.73 -9.84 1.61
N PRO A 62 4.34 -9.01 0.74
CA PRO A 62 4.21 -9.14 -0.71
C PRO A 62 4.63 -10.52 -1.26
N LEU A 63 5.60 -11.16 -0.59
CA LEU A 63 6.09 -12.50 -0.91
C LEU A 63 6.35 -13.25 0.40
N LYS A 64 5.89 -14.51 0.49
CA LYS A 64 6.09 -15.39 1.66
C LYS A 64 6.41 -16.82 1.22
N GLY A 65 7.33 -17.47 1.91
CA GLY A 65 7.67 -18.88 1.72
C GLY A 65 9.15 -19.08 1.45
N ILE A 66 9.52 -20.34 1.22
CA ILE A 66 10.88 -20.76 0.86
C ILE A 66 10.78 -21.45 -0.50
N LEU A 67 11.57 -21.01 -1.46
CA LEU A 67 11.79 -21.70 -2.73
C LEU A 67 13.15 -22.40 -2.66
N SER A 68 13.15 -23.74 -2.76
CA SER A 68 14.37 -24.55 -2.76
C SER A 68 14.63 -25.10 -4.16
N GLY A 69 15.83 -24.86 -4.70
CA GLY A 69 16.20 -25.13 -6.09
C GLY A 69 15.91 -23.95 -7.03
N GLY A 70 16.55 -23.94 -8.21
CA GLY A 70 16.40 -22.87 -9.22
C GLY A 70 17.61 -21.93 -9.35
N GLY A 71 17.61 -21.11 -10.40
CA GLY A 71 18.60 -20.07 -10.67
C GLY A 71 18.26 -18.72 -10.00
N GLY A 72 18.85 -17.62 -10.48
CA GLY A 72 18.55 -16.28 -9.97
C GLY A 72 17.08 -15.89 -10.19
N SER A 73 16.46 -15.27 -9.18
CA SER A 73 15.11 -14.72 -9.26
C SER A 73 15.18 -13.20 -9.13
N ALA A 74 14.41 -12.49 -9.96
CA ALA A 74 14.23 -11.05 -9.87
C ALA A 74 12.72 -10.75 -9.80
N LEU A 75 12.33 -9.89 -8.86
CA LEU A 75 10.97 -9.39 -8.73
C LEU A 75 10.96 -7.92 -9.14
N ASN A 76 10.17 -7.59 -10.15
CA ASN A 76 9.88 -6.21 -10.53
C ASN A 76 8.38 -5.97 -10.33
N VAL A 77 8.04 -4.88 -9.65
CA VAL A 77 6.66 -4.50 -9.37
C VAL A 77 6.49 -3.05 -9.78
N SER A 78 5.51 -2.79 -10.65
CA SER A 78 5.08 -1.46 -11.03
C SER A 78 3.58 -1.33 -10.77
N VAL A 79 3.18 -0.23 -10.14
CA VAL A 79 1.78 0.13 -9.97
C VAL A 79 1.58 1.53 -10.53
N GLU A 80 0.50 1.69 -11.29
CA GLU A 80 0.06 2.97 -11.82
C GLU A 80 -1.24 3.35 -11.11
N ILE A 81 -1.33 4.60 -10.67
CA ILE A 81 -2.52 5.13 -9.99
C ILE A 81 -2.93 6.41 -10.70
N THR A 82 -4.22 6.51 -11.00
CA THR A 82 -4.84 7.67 -11.63
C THR A 82 -5.91 8.23 -10.71
N ARG A 83 -5.89 9.54 -10.47
CA ARG A 83 -6.97 10.23 -9.75
C ARG A 83 -8.16 10.44 -10.69
N LEU A 84 -9.34 9.95 -10.32
CA LEU A 84 -10.54 10.01 -11.18
C LEU A 84 -11.53 11.14 -10.82
N ALA A 85 -11.41 11.73 -9.63
CA ALA A 85 -12.22 12.86 -9.14
C ALA A 85 -11.43 13.67 -8.09
#